data_AF-A0A9X4CL01-F1
#
_entry.id   AF-A0A9X4CL01-F1
#
_cell.length_a   1.000
_cell.length_b   1.000
_cell.length_c   1.000
_cell.angle_alpha   90.00
_cell.angle_beta   90.00
_cell.angle_gamma   90.00
#
_symmetry.space_group_name_H-M   'P 1'
#
loop_
_entity.id
_entity.type
_entity.pdbx_description
1 polymer ?
#
loop_
_entity_poly.entity_id
_entity_poly.type
_entity_poly.pdbx_seq_one_letter_code
_entity_poly.pdbx_strand_id
1 'polypeptide(L)'
;MIALLVARDYTYDKLNRPRPSRVGSRGIAGLKPGVVLGTAASHYSIEKALWFLGLGHEDLVRVPVCYDEAMAAEAFRQERFLEGVRHEPWRSRLHTAVAADRKLGAAELVDFYSGKQNPFGLQPLGSDIMKTLYSCFEFDVPLIASILTLGTTDTGTIERVDTEAVDLLREEDVYIHVDAATGGFAFVSDDVKTKMNKLDAIDSFTIDPHKMGFLHYPCGAVVFRDRGFREQIYHQAPYLGPLAPTLEGSRPGGPSAALWFALKTIGVDGYKQMVNHLLKFASELNKAFATSKQFQVLHRVDLNAMAVAPFPEDSETRRDVNGLVRAVREKVLQRSKFLVNIDRHLSAVKVRNDPNQPESDIVDIGALRIVVTNPLVELDDAQRLVDDLCTYLVEARAEAGKGLARPTSTLRSFSEEP
;
A
#
# COMPACT_ATOMS: atom_id res chain seq x y z
N MET A 1 -6.12 -5.46 -12.01
CA MET A 1 -7.27 -5.65 -12.93
C MET A 1 -7.53 -7.13 -13.23
N ILE A 2 -6.63 -7.88 -13.87
CA ILE A 2 -6.88 -9.28 -14.25
C ILE A 2 -7.24 -10.17 -13.04
N ALA A 3 -6.52 -10.06 -11.93
CA ALA A 3 -6.84 -10.82 -10.71
C ALA A 3 -8.26 -10.52 -10.18
N LEU A 4 -8.66 -9.25 -10.17
CA LEU A 4 -10.01 -8.84 -9.73
C LEU A 4 -11.11 -9.24 -10.70
N LEU A 5 -10.82 -9.30 -12.01
CA LEU A 5 -11.75 -9.85 -12.98
C LEU A 5 -12.04 -11.33 -12.69
N VAL A 6 -10.97 -12.11 -12.46
CA VAL A 6 -11.09 -13.52 -12.07
C VAL A 6 -11.84 -13.67 -10.75
N ALA A 7 -11.52 -12.86 -9.74
CA ALA A 7 -12.15 -12.89 -8.43
C ALA A 7 -13.65 -12.57 -8.49
N ARG A 8 -14.03 -11.56 -9.30
CA ARG A 8 -15.41 -11.18 -9.56
C ARG A 8 -16.20 -12.34 -10.17
N ASP A 9 -15.69 -12.90 -11.26
CA ASP A 9 -16.39 -13.97 -11.98
C ASP A 9 -16.47 -15.24 -11.12
N TYR A 10 -15.39 -15.58 -10.40
CA TYR A 10 -15.37 -16.66 -9.41
C TYR A 10 -16.47 -16.50 -8.34
N THR A 11 -16.54 -15.33 -7.72
CA THR A 11 -17.46 -15.06 -6.61
C THR A 11 -18.92 -15.12 -7.05
N TYR A 12 -19.27 -14.46 -8.15
CA TYR A 12 -20.67 -14.42 -8.60
C TYR A 12 -21.12 -15.71 -9.29
N ASP A 13 -20.21 -16.49 -9.92
CA ASP A 13 -20.55 -17.81 -10.43
C ASP A 13 -20.85 -18.80 -9.29
N LYS A 14 -20.20 -18.63 -8.13
CA LYS A 14 -20.50 -19.37 -6.89
C LYS A 14 -21.90 -19.01 -6.35
N LEU A 15 -22.22 -17.72 -6.28
CA LEU A 15 -23.48 -17.23 -5.69
C LEU A 15 -24.73 -17.52 -6.53
N ASN A 16 -24.60 -17.70 -7.86
CA ASN A 16 -25.75 -17.85 -8.79
C ASN A 16 -26.12 -19.30 -9.18
N ARG A 17 -25.75 -20.32 -8.39
CA ARG A 17 -26.11 -21.72 -8.69
C ARG A 17 -27.64 -21.96 -8.53
N PRO A 18 -28.30 -22.62 -9.51
CA PRO A 18 -27.80 -23.84 -10.16
C PRO A 18 -27.44 -23.71 -11.64
N ARG A 19 -27.37 -22.50 -12.23
CA ARG A 19 -26.95 -22.36 -13.64
C ARG A 19 -25.60 -21.65 -13.72
N PRO A 20 -24.55 -22.26 -14.30
CA PRO A 20 -23.27 -21.61 -14.53
C PRO A 20 -23.43 -20.59 -15.66
N SER A 21 -24.15 -19.50 -15.42
CA SER A 21 -24.12 -18.37 -16.32
C SER A 21 -22.87 -17.58 -15.99
N ARG A 22 -21.78 -17.88 -16.70
CA ARG A 22 -20.52 -17.15 -16.61
C ARG A 22 -20.84 -15.66 -16.58
N VAL A 23 -20.47 -14.97 -15.52
CA VAL A 23 -20.56 -13.50 -15.40
C VAL A 23 -20.02 -12.83 -16.67
N GLY A 24 -18.93 -13.36 -17.24
CA GLY A 24 -18.38 -12.91 -18.52
C GLY A 24 -19.35 -12.91 -19.73
N SER A 25 -20.47 -13.64 -19.68
CA SER A 25 -21.49 -13.66 -20.76
C SER A 25 -22.70 -12.77 -20.49
N ARG A 26 -23.08 -12.55 -19.22
CA ARG A 26 -24.30 -11.80 -18.84
C ARG A 26 -24.01 -10.43 -18.23
N GLY A 27 -22.75 -10.18 -17.86
CA GLY A 27 -22.38 -9.06 -17.02
C GLY A 27 -22.87 -9.24 -15.58
N ILE A 28 -22.68 -8.19 -14.79
CA ILE A 28 -23.02 -8.13 -13.35
C ILE A 28 -24.30 -7.36 -13.06
N ALA A 29 -25.01 -6.89 -14.10
CA ALA A 29 -26.24 -6.13 -13.94
C ALA A 29 -27.34 -7.02 -13.30
N GLY A 30 -27.97 -6.51 -12.24
CA GLY A 30 -28.99 -7.24 -11.48
C GLY A 30 -28.43 -8.18 -10.40
N LEU A 31 -27.12 -8.31 -10.25
CA LEU A 31 -26.50 -8.99 -9.12
C LEU A 31 -26.42 -8.06 -7.91
N LYS A 32 -26.35 -8.63 -6.70
CA LYS A 32 -26.07 -7.87 -5.48
C LYS A 32 -24.69 -7.18 -5.62
N PRO A 33 -24.55 -5.90 -5.26
CA PRO A 33 -23.25 -5.23 -5.25
C PRO A 33 -22.29 -5.92 -4.28
N GLY A 34 -21.15 -6.37 -4.80
CA GLY A 34 -20.07 -6.95 -4.02
C GLY A 34 -18.95 -5.96 -3.74
N VAL A 35 -18.20 -6.19 -2.67
CA VAL A 35 -17.11 -5.33 -2.23
C VAL A 35 -15.75 -6.01 -2.34
N VAL A 36 -14.71 -5.22 -2.49
CA VAL A 36 -13.31 -5.67 -2.38
C VAL A 36 -12.75 -5.11 -1.08
N LEU A 37 -12.09 -5.95 -0.29
CA LEU A 37 -11.36 -5.52 0.90
C LEU A 37 -9.91 -5.24 0.53
N GLY A 38 -9.39 -4.11 0.99
CA GLY A 38 -7.97 -3.80 0.92
C GLY A 38 -7.62 -2.86 2.07
N THR A 39 -6.34 -2.71 2.37
CA THR A 39 -5.90 -1.73 3.38
C THR A 39 -6.06 -0.29 2.89
N ALA A 40 -6.04 0.66 3.81
CA ALA A 40 -5.95 2.07 3.46
C ALA A 40 -4.71 2.42 2.60
N ALA A 41 -3.62 1.64 2.73
CA ALA A 41 -2.39 1.81 1.96
C ALA A 41 -2.40 1.09 0.59
N SER A 42 -3.50 0.41 0.25
CA SER A 42 -3.66 -0.31 -1.01
C SER A 42 -3.56 0.65 -2.20
N HIS A 43 -2.82 0.21 -3.23
CA HIS A 43 -2.51 1.02 -4.40
C HIS A 43 -3.77 1.44 -5.18
N TYR A 44 -3.77 2.67 -5.70
CA TYR A 44 -4.92 3.25 -6.42
C TYR A 44 -5.37 2.43 -7.65
N SER A 45 -4.52 1.54 -8.17
CA SER A 45 -4.88 0.67 -9.30
C SER A 45 -6.05 -0.27 -8.98
N ILE A 46 -6.29 -0.56 -7.70
CA ILE A 46 -7.43 -1.36 -7.25
C ILE A 46 -8.72 -0.59 -7.53
N GLU A 47 -8.86 0.65 -7.05
CA GLU A 47 -10.04 1.50 -7.33
C GLU A 47 -10.30 1.66 -8.83
N LYS A 48 -9.24 1.90 -9.61
CA LYS A 48 -9.35 1.95 -11.08
C LYS A 48 -9.86 0.62 -11.66
N ALA A 49 -9.36 -0.50 -11.17
CA ALA A 49 -9.84 -1.81 -11.61
C ALA A 49 -11.32 -2.02 -11.25
N LEU A 50 -11.77 -1.63 -10.06
CA LEU A 50 -13.18 -1.73 -9.69
C LEU A 50 -14.07 -0.90 -10.63
N TRP A 51 -13.62 0.31 -10.98
CA TRP A 51 -14.31 1.15 -11.97
C TRP A 51 -14.42 0.44 -13.33
N PHE A 52 -13.30 -0.04 -13.89
CA PHE A 52 -13.30 -0.74 -15.19
C PHE A 52 -14.12 -2.03 -15.17
N LEU A 53 -14.22 -2.71 -14.04
CA LEU A 53 -14.94 -3.97 -13.89
C LEU A 53 -16.44 -3.78 -13.62
N GLY A 54 -16.91 -2.53 -13.51
CA GLY A 54 -18.30 -2.19 -13.21
C GLY A 54 -18.69 -2.46 -11.75
N LEU A 55 -17.72 -2.67 -10.86
CA LEU A 55 -17.96 -2.91 -9.44
C LEU A 55 -18.22 -1.62 -8.67
N GLY A 56 -17.75 -0.47 -9.16
CA GLY A 56 -17.85 0.82 -8.47
C GLY A 56 -16.59 1.09 -7.63
N HIS A 57 -15.98 2.27 -7.80
CA HIS A 57 -14.76 2.61 -7.06
C HIS A 57 -14.99 2.81 -5.55
N GLU A 58 -16.23 3.14 -5.16
CA GLU A 58 -16.65 3.28 -3.75
C GLU A 58 -16.79 1.92 -3.04
N ASP A 59 -16.87 0.81 -3.78
CA ASP A 59 -17.03 -0.54 -3.24
C ASP A 59 -15.66 -1.19 -2.89
N LEU A 60 -14.58 -0.40 -2.89
CA LEU A 60 -13.33 -0.74 -2.20
C LEU A 60 -13.46 -0.36 -0.71
N VAL A 61 -13.68 -1.35 0.13
CA VAL A 61 -13.68 -1.16 1.59
C VAL A 61 -12.25 -1.12 2.07
N ARG A 62 -11.80 0.09 2.43
CA ARG A 62 -10.45 0.33 2.98
C ARG A 62 -10.44 0.06 4.48
N VAL A 63 -9.82 -1.05 4.87
CA VAL A 63 -9.57 -1.38 6.29
C VAL A 63 -8.51 -0.42 6.84
N PRO A 64 -8.79 0.27 7.97
CA PRO A 64 -7.82 1.14 8.62
C PRO A 64 -6.51 0.42 8.98
N VAL A 65 -5.42 1.19 9.02
CA VAL A 65 -4.06 0.74 9.34
C VAL A 65 -3.56 1.59 10.52
N CYS A 66 -3.39 1.00 11.70
CA CYS A 66 -2.86 1.59 12.93
C CYS A 66 -1.33 1.52 13.06
N TYR A 67 -0.82 2.12 14.13
CA TYR A 67 0.58 2.14 14.49
C TYR A 67 0.89 1.06 15.56
N ASP A 68 1.68 0.05 15.20
CA ASP A 68 2.24 -1.06 16.02
C ASP A 68 1.27 -1.83 16.94
N GLU A 69 0.90 -3.06 16.53
CA GLU A 69 -0.13 -3.94 17.11
C GLU A 69 0.18 -4.57 18.49
N ALA A 70 0.81 -3.87 19.43
CA ALA A 70 1.10 -4.45 20.75
C ALA A 70 -0.07 -4.39 21.76
N MET A 71 -1.23 -3.80 21.43
CA MET A 71 -2.38 -3.77 22.36
C MET A 71 -3.72 -4.17 21.72
N ALA A 72 -4.33 -5.17 22.36
CA ALA A 72 -5.77 -5.44 22.46
C ALA A 72 -6.46 -6.34 21.40
N ALA A 73 -5.88 -7.52 21.14
CA ALA A 73 -6.62 -8.71 20.70
C ALA A 73 -7.64 -9.22 21.75
N GLU A 74 -7.66 -8.65 22.96
CA GLU A 74 -8.35 -9.22 24.12
C GLU A 74 -9.67 -8.52 24.50
N ALA A 75 -9.93 -7.31 23.97
CA ALA A 75 -11.13 -6.54 24.31
C ALA A 75 -12.38 -6.89 23.47
N PHE A 76 -12.22 -7.65 22.38
CA PHE A 76 -13.25 -7.78 21.34
C PHE A 76 -14.02 -9.11 21.34
N ARG A 77 -13.96 -9.88 22.44
CA ARG A 77 -14.79 -11.08 22.60
C ARG A 77 -16.26 -10.69 22.79
N GLN A 78 -16.98 -10.75 21.66
CA GLN A 78 -18.38 -11.15 21.45
C GLN A 78 -19.50 -10.27 22.07
N GLU A 79 -20.61 -10.19 21.33
CA GLU A 79 -21.93 -9.57 21.61
C GLU A 79 -22.11 -8.07 21.29
N ARG A 80 -21.24 -7.15 21.72
CA ARG A 80 -21.58 -5.71 21.72
C ARG A 80 -21.58 -5.00 20.36
N PHE A 81 -20.72 -5.41 19.42
CA PHE A 81 -20.66 -4.86 18.06
C PHE A 81 -21.84 -5.36 17.20
N LEU A 82 -22.22 -6.63 17.36
CA LEU A 82 -23.26 -7.27 16.57
C LEU A 82 -24.68 -6.76 16.91
N GLU A 83 -24.93 -6.35 18.16
CA GLU A 83 -26.23 -5.78 18.55
C GLU A 83 -26.56 -4.46 17.84
N GLY A 84 -25.57 -3.58 17.63
CA GLY A 84 -25.77 -2.29 16.94
C GLY A 84 -26.05 -2.41 15.44
N VAL A 85 -25.67 -3.55 14.86
CA VAL A 85 -25.69 -3.82 13.42
C VAL A 85 -27.06 -4.35 12.94
N ARG A 86 -28.02 -4.68 13.82
CA ARG A 86 -29.25 -5.39 13.43
C ARG A 86 -30.47 -4.56 12.93
N HIS A 87 -30.48 -3.22 13.09
CA HIS A 87 -31.73 -2.42 12.96
C HIS A 87 -31.93 -1.29 11.88
N GLU A 88 -31.10 -1.09 10.85
CA GLU A 88 -31.20 -0.03 9.79
C GLU A 88 -30.36 -0.38 8.52
N PRO A 89 -30.44 0.38 7.39
CA PRO A 89 -29.74 0.06 6.13
C PRO A 89 -28.19 0.03 6.19
N TRP A 90 -27.60 -0.99 5.57
CA TRP A 90 -26.21 -1.45 5.77
C TRP A 90 -25.09 -0.50 5.29
N ARG A 91 -25.24 0.19 4.15
CA ARG A 91 -24.17 1.08 3.61
C ARG A 91 -23.89 2.25 4.53
N SER A 92 -24.95 2.92 5.00
CA SER A 92 -24.84 4.04 5.94
C SER A 92 -24.21 3.60 7.27
N ARG A 93 -24.40 2.34 7.67
CA ARG A 93 -23.90 1.79 8.93
C ARG A 93 -22.46 1.35 8.90
N LEU A 94 -22.00 0.74 7.82
CA LEU A 94 -20.57 0.47 7.64
C LEU A 94 -19.80 1.79 7.72
N HIS A 95 -20.28 2.82 7.02
CA HIS A 95 -19.70 4.15 7.08
C HIS A 95 -19.77 4.78 8.49
N THR A 96 -20.89 4.67 9.21
CA THR A 96 -21.02 5.24 10.57
C THR A 96 -20.20 4.47 11.61
N ALA A 97 -20.16 3.13 11.55
CA ALA A 97 -19.36 2.31 12.46
C ALA A 97 -17.86 2.53 12.22
N VAL A 98 -17.42 2.56 10.96
CA VAL A 98 -16.05 2.96 10.59
C VAL A 98 -15.74 4.39 11.02
N ALA A 99 -16.69 5.32 10.93
CA ALA A 99 -16.49 6.70 11.38
C ALA A 99 -16.41 6.84 12.91
N ALA A 100 -17.18 6.05 13.67
CA ALA A 100 -17.12 6.01 15.13
C ALA A 100 -15.82 5.36 15.62
N ASP A 101 -15.36 4.32 14.94
CA ASP A 101 -14.10 3.65 15.24
C ASP A 101 -12.89 4.52 14.85
N ARG A 102 -12.96 5.25 13.73
CA ARG A 102 -12.02 6.34 13.42
C ARG A 102 -11.94 7.41 14.49
N LYS A 103 -13.02 7.69 15.23
CA LYS A 103 -12.99 8.62 16.37
C LYS A 103 -12.27 8.03 17.59
N LEU A 104 -12.36 6.71 17.80
CA LEU A 104 -11.58 6.00 18.81
C LEU A 104 -10.10 5.97 18.44
N GLY A 105 -9.77 5.61 17.19
CA GLY A 105 -8.41 5.74 16.67
C GLY A 105 -7.89 7.19 16.71
N ALA A 106 -8.76 8.19 16.59
CA ALA A 106 -8.40 9.60 16.78
C ALA A 106 -8.07 9.95 18.25
N ALA A 107 -8.73 9.32 19.23
CA ALA A 107 -8.42 9.48 20.65
C ALA A 107 -7.09 8.77 21.01
N GLU A 108 -6.82 7.61 20.42
CA GLU A 108 -5.55 6.89 20.58
C GLU A 108 -4.39 7.64 19.88
N LEU A 109 -4.66 8.28 18.74
CA LEU A 109 -3.76 9.22 18.08
C LEU A 109 -3.42 10.41 18.99
N VAL A 110 -4.36 10.90 19.82
CA VAL A 110 -4.10 11.97 20.80
C VAL A 110 -3.09 11.53 21.88
N ASP A 111 -3.20 10.31 22.39
CA ASP A 111 -2.22 9.76 23.35
C ASP A 111 -0.83 9.59 22.72
N PHE A 112 -0.80 9.27 21.44
CA PHE A 112 0.40 9.22 20.63
C PHE A 112 1.01 10.62 20.37
N TYR A 113 0.19 11.65 20.13
CA TYR A 113 0.65 13.04 20.00
C TYR A 113 1.18 13.62 21.32
N SER A 114 0.93 12.94 22.45
CA SER A 114 1.50 13.29 23.75
C SER A 114 2.95 12.81 23.96
N GLY A 115 3.55 12.09 23.00
CA GLY A 115 4.96 11.67 23.03
C GLY A 115 5.24 10.42 23.88
N LYS A 116 4.21 9.67 24.29
CA LYS A 116 4.35 8.45 25.12
C LYS A 116 4.72 7.17 24.36
N GLN A 117 4.57 7.13 23.02
CA GLN A 117 4.92 5.98 22.17
C GLN A 117 5.37 6.43 20.76
N ASN A 118 6.02 5.52 20.02
CA ASN A 118 6.59 5.75 18.68
C ASN A 118 5.50 6.11 17.64
N PRO A 119 5.58 7.34 17.08
CA PRO A 119 4.78 7.93 16.03
C PRO A 119 4.14 7.18 14.88
N PHE A 120 4.72 6.10 14.35
CA PHE A 120 4.49 5.92 12.90
C PHE A 120 4.51 4.48 12.35
N GLY A 121 4.47 3.42 13.16
CA GLY A 121 4.52 2.02 12.67
C GLY A 121 3.26 1.44 11.97
N LEU A 122 2.94 1.80 10.72
CA LEU A 122 1.73 1.35 9.98
C LEU A 122 1.53 -0.20 9.93
N GLN A 123 0.39 -0.72 10.40
CA GLN A 123 -0.12 -2.11 10.36
C GLN A 123 -1.67 -2.13 10.34
N PRO A 124 -2.37 -3.03 9.64
CA PRO A 124 -3.84 -3.14 9.74
C PRO A 124 -4.31 -3.31 11.19
N LEU A 125 -5.46 -2.75 11.57
CA LEU A 125 -6.07 -3.08 12.88
C LEU A 125 -6.70 -4.48 12.78
N GLY A 126 -6.17 -5.48 13.47
CA GLY A 126 -6.77 -6.83 13.54
C GLY A 126 -8.26 -6.81 13.93
N SER A 127 -8.69 -5.87 14.79
CA SER A 127 -10.11 -5.73 15.16
C SER A 127 -10.99 -5.28 13.99
N ASP A 128 -10.47 -4.51 13.03
CA ASP A 128 -11.28 -3.87 12.00
C ASP A 128 -11.50 -4.75 10.79
N ILE A 129 -10.52 -5.59 10.43
CA ILE A 129 -10.71 -6.60 9.40
C ILE A 129 -11.78 -7.60 9.85
N MET A 130 -11.72 -8.10 11.09
CA MET A 130 -12.70 -9.06 11.61
C MET A 130 -14.10 -8.45 11.70
N LYS A 131 -14.26 -7.22 12.21
CA LYS A 131 -15.55 -6.47 12.20
C LYS A 131 -16.12 -6.36 10.79
N THR A 132 -15.28 -6.02 9.82
CA THR A 132 -15.68 -5.85 8.41
C THR A 132 -16.15 -7.18 7.83
N LEU A 133 -15.40 -8.26 8.05
CA LEU A 133 -15.74 -9.60 7.61
C LEU A 133 -17.08 -10.06 8.20
N TYR A 134 -17.25 -10.01 9.52
CA TYR A 134 -18.51 -10.38 10.17
C TYR A 134 -19.69 -9.55 9.68
N SER A 135 -19.50 -8.26 9.43
CA SER A 135 -20.56 -7.41 8.87
C SER A 135 -20.93 -7.85 7.46
N CYS A 136 -19.95 -8.13 6.59
CA CYS A 136 -20.21 -8.62 5.25
C CYS A 136 -21.00 -9.94 5.26
N PHE A 137 -20.64 -10.87 6.14
CA PHE A 137 -21.31 -12.17 6.25
C PHE A 137 -22.73 -12.06 6.84
N GLU A 138 -22.92 -11.34 7.94
CA GLU A 138 -24.24 -11.13 8.57
C GLU A 138 -25.25 -10.50 7.60
N PHE A 139 -24.79 -9.61 6.71
CA PHE A 139 -25.64 -8.92 5.74
C PHE A 139 -25.68 -9.54 4.34
N ASP A 140 -25.03 -10.68 4.13
CA ASP A 140 -24.96 -11.34 2.83
C ASP A 140 -24.48 -10.37 1.72
N VAL A 141 -23.42 -9.61 2.03
CA VAL A 141 -22.70 -8.74 1.10
C VAL A 141 -21.62 -9.58 0.40
N PRO A 142 -21.66 -9.74 -0.93
CA PRO A 142 -20.65 -10.51 -1.64
C PRO A 142 -19.24 -9.94 -1.45
N LEU A 143 -18.33 -10.73 -0.89
CA LEU A 143 -16.91 -10.41 -0.81
C LEU A 143 -16.21 -10.90 -2.10
N ILE A 144 -15.90 -9.97 -3.00
CA ILE A 144 -15.29 -10.26 -4.30
C ILE A 144 -13.84 -10.71 -4.13
N ALA A 145 -13.08 -10.00 -3.29
CA ALA A 145 -11.71 -10.35 -2.96
C ALA A 145 -11.26 -9.67 -1.67
N SER A 146 -10.31 -10.29 -0.99
CA SER A 146 -9.44 -9.62 -0.02
C SER A 146 -8.05 -9.41 -0.64
N ILE A 147 -7.53 -8.19 -0.55
CA ILE A 147 -6.23 -7.79 -1.11
C ILE A 147 -5.24 -7.54 0.03
N LEU A 148 -4.11 -8.25 -0.03
CA LEU A 148 -2.94 -7.98 0.81
C LEU A 148 -1.85 -7.33 -0.04
N THR A 149 -1.08 -6.42 0.55
CA THR A 149 0.01 -5.72 -0.14
C THR A 149 1.37 -6.15 0.41
N LEU A 150 2.20 -6.73 -0.45
CA LEU A 150 3.59 -7.05 -0.15
C LEU A 150 4.48 -5.96 -0.74
N GLY A 151 4.72 -4.93 0.06
CA GLY A 151 5.47 -3.74 -0.34
C GLY A 151 4.53 -2.66 -0.88
N THR A 152 3.92 -1.91 0.02
CA THR A 152 3.14 -0.70 -0.30
C THR A 152 3.97 0.28 -1.13
N THR A 153 3.31 1.03 -2.01
CA THR A 153 4.03 1.96 -2.90
C THR A 153 4.80 3.01 -2.13
N ASP A 154 4.18 3.64 -1.14
CA ASP A 154 4.74 4.83 -0.49
C ASP A 154 5.88 4.45 0.46
N THR A 155 5.67 3.40 1.27
CA THR A 155 6.56 3.03 2.38
C THR A 155 7.31 1.72 2.17
N GLY A 156 6.97 0.91 1.17
CA GLY A 156 7.54 -0.43 1.00
C GLY A 156 7.24 -1.36 2.16
N THR A 157 6.21 -1.07 2.95
CA THR A 157 5.81 -1.88 4.12
C THR A 157 5.17 -3.17 3.64
N ILE A 158 5.44 -4.26 4.34
CA ILE A 158 4.77 -5.55 4.13
C ILE A 158 3.61 -5.61 5.10
N GLU A 159 2.41 -5.80 4.58
CA GLU A 159 1.24 -6.00 5.43
C GLU A 159 1.35 -7.33 6.18
N ARG A 160 1.16 -7.28 7.50
CA ARG A 160 1.09 -8.50 8.30
C ARG A 160 -0.25 -9.17 8.07
N VAL A 161 -0.21 -10.49 7.98
CA VAL A 161 -1.39 -11.31 7.74
C VAL A 161 -2.02 -11.67 9.08
N ASP A 162 -3.24 -11.21 9.31
CA ASP A 162 -4.08 -11.73 10.39
C ASP A 162 -4.51 -13.16 10.02
N THR A 163 -3.98 -14.14 10.76
CA THR A 163 -4.21 -15.55 10.46
C THR A 163 -5.66 -15.97 10.69
N GLU A 164 -6.35 -15.37 11.67
CA GLU A 164 -7.76 -15.66 11.95
C GLU A 164 -8.64 -15.10 10.83
N ALA A 165 -8.35 -13.88 10.38
CA ALA A 165 -9.05 -13.28 9.24
C ALA A 165 -8.87 -14.09 7.95
N VAL A 166 -7.65 -14.60 7.71
CA VAL A 166 -7.39 -15.48 6.54
C VAL A 166 -8.12 -16.80 6.67
N ASP A 167 -8.14 -17.42 7.85
CA ASP A 167 -8.84 -18.69 8.07
C ASP A 167 -10.35 -18.50 7.84
N LEU A 168 -10.94 -17.42 8.36
CA LEU A 168 -12.34 -17.07 8.12
C LEU A 168 -12.64 -16.79 6.63
N LEU A 169 -11.77 -16.04 5.95
CA LEU A 169 -11.88 -15.81 4.50
C LEU A 169 -11.83 -17.12 3.70
N ARG A 170 -11.06 -18.11 4.16
CA ARG A 170 -10.97 -19.44 3.53
C ARG A 170 -12.21 -20.29 3.83
N GLU A 171 -12.72 -20.27 5.05
CA GLU A 171 -13.97 -20.96 5.44
C GLU A 171 -15.15 -20.49 4.58
N GLU A 172 -15.23 -19.19 4.33
CA GLU A 172 -16.26 -18.58 3.48
C GLU A 172 -15.91 -18.62 1.98
N ASP A 173 -14.78 -19.23 1.63
CA ASP A 173 -14.27 -19.40 0.26
C ASP A 173 -14.28 -18.07 -0.53
N VAL A 174 -13.63 -17.07 0.06
CA VAL A 174 -13.39 -15.74 -0.48
C VAL A 174 -12.03 -15.68 -1.16
N TYR A 175 -11.98 -15.08 -2.35
CA TYR A 175 -10.74 -14.92 -3.12
C TYR A 175 -9.72 -14.04 -2.40
N ILE A 176 -8.46 -14.48 -2.30
CA ILE A 176 -7.36 -13.71 -1.71
C ILE A 176 -6.31 -13.43 -2.78
N HIS A 177 -6.07 -12.15 -3.03
CA HIS A 177 -5.00 -11.67 -3.91
C HIS A 177 -3.90 -11.01 -3.10
N VAL A 178 -2.66 -11.21 -3.50
CA VAL A 178 -1.53 -10.42 -3.00
C VAL A 178 -1.00 -9.51 -4.09
N ASP A 179 -1.10 -8.20 -3.88
CA ASP A 179 -0.35 -7.21 -4.62
C ASP A 179 1.10 -7.21 -4.14
N ALA A 180 1.93 -8.03 -4.80
CA ALA A 180 3.37 -8.09 -4.58
C ALA A 180 4.11 -7.39 -5.73
N ALA A 181 3.52 -6.35 -6.32
CA ALA A 181 4.10 -5.66 -7.45
C ALA A 181 5.52 -5.17 -7.11
N THR A 182 5.68 -4.51 -5.96
CA THR A 182 6.99 -4.04 -5.46
C THR A 182 7.77 -5.16 -4.78
N GLY A 183 7.16 -5.86 -3.82
CA GLY A 183 7.88 -6.79 -2.96
C GLY A 183 7.98 -8.23 -3.48
N GLY A 184 7.39 -8.59 -4.62
CA GLY A 184 7.37 -9.97 -5.10
C GLY A 184 8.76 -10.55 -5.36
N PHE A 185 9.67 -9.74 -5.93
CA PHE A 185 11.08 -10.13 -6.04
C PHE A 185 11.83 -10.08 -4.71
N ALA A 186 11.36 -9.30 -3.72
CA ALA A 186 11.94 -9.30 -2.37
C ALA A 186 11.89 -10.68 -1.71
N PHE A 187 10.90 -11.49 -2.11
CA PHE A 187 10.61 -12.80 -1.53
C PHE A 187 11.73 -13.83 -1.74
N VAL A 188 12.77 -13.52 -2.51
CA VAL A 188 14.01 -14.31 -2.58
C VAL A 188 14.86 -14.20 -1.30
N SER A 189 14.67 -13.14 -0.51
CA SER A 189 15.28 -12.93 0.80
C SER A 189 14.57 -13.73 1.89
N ASP A 190 15.32 -14.45 2.73
CA ASP A 190 14.71 -15.25 3.81
C ASP A 190 14.10 -14.35 4.89
N ASP A 191 14.71 -13.20 5.19
CA ASP A 191 14.16 -12.21 6.12
C ASP A 191 12.78 -11.72 5.66
N VAL A 192 12.60 -11.53 4.36
CA VAL A 192 11.30 -11.13 3.79
C VAL A 192 10.31 -12.29 3.82
N LYS A 193 10.73 -13.51 3.47
CA LYS A 193 9.86 -14.69 3.52
C LYS A 193 9.23 -14.88 4.89
N THR A 194 10.01 -14.69 5.96
CA THR A 194 9.51 -14.85 7.35
C THR A 194 8.48 -13.81 7.78
N LYS A 195 8.30 -12.72 7.02
CA LYS A 195 7.31 -11.67 7.32
C LYS A 195 5.91 -11.99 6.79
N MET A 196 5.76 -13.02 5.95
CA MET A 196 4.48 -13.44 5.38
C MET A 196 4.15 -14.86 5.83
N ASN A 197 2.99 -15.02 6.46
CA ASN A 197 2.43 -16.31 6.86
C ASN A 197 1.24 -16.67 5.95
N LYS A 198 0.77 -17.93 6.02
CA LYS A 198 -0.43 -18.43 5.29
C LYS A 198 -0.35 -18.24 3.77
N LEU A 199 0.85 -18.38 3.19
CA LEU A 199 1.03 -18.26 1.73
C LEU A 199 0.22 -19.30 0.95
N ASP A 200 -0.08 -20.42 1.58
CA ASP A 200 -0.92 -21.50 1.09
C ASP A 200 -2.41 -21.13 0.96
N ALA A 201 -2.85 -19.99 1.50
CA ALA A 201 -4.20 -19.47 1.32
C ALA A 201 -4.35 -18.50 0.12
N ILE A 202 -3.26 -18.06 -0.52
CA ILE A 202 -3.31 -16.99 -1.55
C ILE A 202 -3.70 -17.54 -2.93
N ASP A 203 -4.71 -16.98 -3.60
CA ASP A 203 -5.16 -17.44 -4.91
C ASP A 203 -4.37 -16.85 -6.08
N SER A 204 -3.87 -15.62 -5.93
CA SER A 204 -3.01 -15.01 -6.93
C SER A 204 -2.06 -13.94 -6.40
N PHE A 205 -1.01 -13.69 -7.17
CA PHE A 205 -0.04 -12.63 -6.94
C PHE A 205 0.05 -11.70 -8.16
N THR A 206 0.17 -10.40 -7.92
CA THR A 206 0.72 -9.45 -8.91
C THR A 206 2.21 -9.25 -8.60
N ILE A 207 3.08 -9.29 -9.60
CA ILE A 207 4.54 -9.08 -9.44
C ILE A 207 5.05 -8.21 -10.60
N ASP A 208 5.83 -7.18 -10.29
CA ASP A 208 6.47 -6.32 -11.30
C ASP A 208 8.00 -6.52 -11.33
N PRO A 209 8.52 -7.38 -12.22
CA PRO A 209 9.96 -7.46 -12.47
C PRO A 209 10.64 -6.12 -12.78
N HIS A 210 9.92 -5.14 -13.32
CA HIS A 210 10.48 -3.82 -13.59
C HIS A 210 10.74 -2.97 -12.31
N LYS A 211 10.34 -3.47 -11.14
CA LYS A 211 10.65 -2.86 -9.83
C LYS A 211 11.87 -3.56 -9.24
N MET A 212 11.69 -4.39 -8.21
CA MET A 212 12.81 -5.10 -7.57
C MET A 212 13.33 -6.32 -8.33
N GLY A 213 12.82 -6.58 -9.55
CA GLY A 213 13.43 -7.51 -10.49
C GLY A 213 14.47 -6.87 -11.41
N PHE A 214 14.72 -5.56 -11.25
CA PHE A 214 15.74 -4.78 -11.96
C PHE A 214 15.61 -4.81 -13.50
N LEU A 215 14.38 -4.96 -14.00
CA LEU A 215 14.08 -4.89 -15.43
C LEU A 215 13.55 -3.52 -15.87
N HIS A 216 13.57 -3.29 -17.18
CA HIS A 216 13.00 -2.08 -17.76
C HIS A 216 11.48 -2.15 -17.80
N TYR A 217 10.84 -0.99 -17.64
CA TYR A 217 9.41 -0.84 -17.85
C TYR A 217 9.01 -1.05 -19.32
N PRO A 218 7.82 -1.60 -19.60
CA PRO A 218 6.94 -2.33 -18.68
C PRO A 218 7.31 -3.81 -18.59
N CYS A 219 7.30 -4.38 -17.40
CA CYS A 219 7.38 -5.83 -17.20
C CYS A 219 6.63 -6.24 -15.93
N GLY A 220 5.48 -6.90 -16.08
CA GLY A 220 4.60 -7.29 -14.99
C GLY A 220 3.96 -8.64 -15.25
N ALA A 221 3.59 -9.34 -14.18
CA ALA A 221 2.93 -10.64 -14.25
C ALA A 221 1.83 -10.74 -13.19
N VAL A 222 0.74 -11.43 -13.55
CA VAL A 222 -0.21 -11.99 -12.59
C VAL A 222 -0.02 -13.49 -12.58
N VAL A 223 0.14 -14.06 -11.39
CA VAL A 223 0.35 -15.50 -11.17
C VAL A 223 -0.85 -16.01 -10.41
N PHE A 224 -1.48 -17.07 -10.92
CA PHE A 224 -2.60 -17.74 -10.26
C PHE A 224 -2.12 -19.07 -9.68
N ARG A 225 -2.61 -19.41 -8.49
CA ARG A 225 -2.36 -20.71 -7.84
C ARG A 225 -2.88 -21.86 -8.69
N ASP A 226 -4.11 -21.74 -9.15
CA ASP A 226 -4.82 -22.79 -9.88
C ASP A 226 -5.08 -22.37 -11.35
N ARG A 227 -5.08 -23.36 -12.25
CA ARG A 227 -5.40 -23.13 -13.67
C ARG A 227 -6.86 -22.75 -13.89
N GLY A 228 -7.78 -23.23 -13.06
CA GLY A 228 -9.21 -22.91 -13.12
C GLY A 228 -9.48 -21.41 -12.98
N PHE A 229 -8.69 -20.69 -12.18
CA PHE A 229 -8.76 -19.22 -12.11
C PHE A 229 -8.41 -18.56 -13.46
N ARG A 230 -7.39 -19.07 -14.15
CA ARG A 230 -7.00 -18.60 -15.48
C ARG A 230 -8.07 -18.93 -16.54
N GLU A 231 -8.84 -20.00 -16.36
CA GLU A 231 -9.92 -20.39 -17.27
C GLU A 231 -11.12 -19.44 -17.20
N GLN A 232 -11.29 -18.66 -16.12
CA GLN A 232 -12.37 -17.67 -16.01
C GLN A 232 -12.27 -16.57 -17.07
N ILE A 233 -11.05 -16.17 -17.43
CA ILE A 233 -10.77 -15.11 -18.43
C ILE A 233 -10.41 -15.69 -19.79
N TYR A 234 -10.67 -16.98 -19.99
CA TYR A 234 -10.35 -17.68 -21.22
C TYR A 234 -11.39 -17.37 -22.29
N HIS A 235 -10.92 -16.91 -23.45
CA HIS A 235 -11.74 -16.75 -24.64
C HIS A 235 -11.12 -17.45 -25.84
N GLN A 236 -11.96 -18.16 -26.58
CA GLN A 236 -11.55 -18.82 -27.82
C GLN A 236 -11.58 -17.81 -28.96
N ALA A 237 -10.43 -17.55 -29.57
CA ALA A 237 -10.30 -16.80 -30.82
C ALA A 237 -10.18 -17.81 -31.98
N PRO A 238 -11.21 -18.01 -32.81
CA PRO A 238 -11.21 -19.07 -33.84
C PRO A 238 -10.08 -18.99 -34.87
N TYR A 239 -9.41 -17.84 -34.99
CA TYR A 239 -8.41 -17.52 -36.00
C TYR A 239 -6.95 -17.61 -35.51
N LEU A 240 -6.73 -17.73 -34.19
CA LEU A 240 -5.43 -18.02 -33.59
C LEU A 240 -5.48 -19.46 -33.08
N GLY A 241 -4.38 -20.20 -33.09
CA GLY A 241 -4.31 -21.57 -32.54
C GLY A 241 -4.57 -21.64 -31.02
N PRO A 242 -3.88 -22.48 -30.23
CA PRO A 242 -4.15 -22.58 -28.80
C PRO A 242 -4.01 -21.23 -28.07
N LEU A 243 -4.74 -21.11 -26.96
CA LEU A 243 -5.56 -19.95 -26.61
C LEU A 243 -4.87 -18.88 -25.76
N ALA A 244 -5.41 -17.66 -25.79
CA ALA A 244 -4.88 -16.51 -25.03
C ALA A 244 -5.67 -16.27 -23.72
N PRO A 245 -5.12 -16.60 -22.54
CA PRO A 245 -5.73 -16.32 -21.24
C PRO A 245 -5.48 -14.87 -20.77
N THR A 246 -5.58 -13.92 -21.69
CA THR A 246 -5.13 -12.54 -21.48
C THR A 246 -6.20 -11.58 -21.95
N LEU A 247 -6.30 -10.43 -21.28
CA LEU A 247 -7.17 -9.34 -21.73
C LEU A 247 -6.69 -8.74 -23.04
N GLU A 248 -5.38 -8.66 -23.21
CA GLU A 248 -4.75 -8.21 -24.45
C GLU A 248 -4.69 -9.36 -25.47
N GLY A 249 -4.92 -9.04 -26.74
CA GLY A 249 -4.63 -9.92 -27.87
C GLY A 249 -3.13 -9.89 -28.20
N SER A 250 -2.75 -8.98 -29.10
CA SER A 250 -1.34 -8.71 -29.42
C SER A 250 -0.63 -8.03 -28.25
N ARG A 251 0.58 -8.50 -27.94
CA ARG A 251 1.39 -8.03 -26.80
C ARG A 251 2.88 -8.11 -27.09
N PRO A 252 3.71 -7.23 -26.48
CA PRO A 252 5.15 -7.24 -26.73
C PRO A 252 5.82 -8.48 -26.10
N GLY A 253 6.60 -9.21 -26.90
CA GLY A 253 7.41 -10.34 -26.41
C GLY A 253 8.70 -9.93 -25.68
N GLY A 254 9.17 -8.69 -25.89
CA GLY A 254 10.40 -8.15 -25.33
C GLY A 254 10.50 -8.25 -23.81
N PRO A 255 9.50 -7.78 -23.03
CA PRO A 255 9.52 -7.90 -21.57
C PRO A 255 9.61 -9.35 -21.06
N SER A 256 8.94 -10.29 -21.74
CA SER A 256 8.99 -11.71 -21.37
C SER A 256 10.35 -12.32 -21.68
N ALA A 257 10.94 -11.99 -22.83
CA ALA A 257 12.28 -12.43 -23.21
C ALA A 257 13.36 -11.85 -22.27
N ALA A 258 13.24 -10.57 -21.92
CA ALA A 258 14.14 -9.89 -20.98
C ALA A 258 14.05 -10.52 -19.58
N LEU A 259 12.83 -10.80 -19.10
CA LEU A 259 12.62 -11.51 -17.83
C LEU A 259 13.24 -12.90 -17.84
N TRP A 260 12.98 -13.68 -18.89
CA TRP A 260 13.57 -15.01 -19.02
C TRP A 260 15.11 -14.95 -19.01
N PHE A 261 15.69 -14.03 -19.77
CA PHE A 261 17.14 -13.84 -19.84
C PHE A 261 17.72 -13.47 -18.47
N ALA A 262 17.13 -12.48 -17.78
CA ALA A 262 17.58 -12.06 -16.46
C ALA A 262 17.45 -13.16 -15.40
N LEU A 263 16.35 -13.92 -15.39
CA LEU A 263 16.20 -15.07 -14.49
C LEU A 263 17.27 -16.14 -14.75
N LYS A 264 17.70 -16.33 -16.00
CA LYS A 264 18.73 -17.30 -16.37
C LYS A 264 20.16 -16.82 -16.09
N THR A 265 20.42 -15.52 -16.20
CA THR A 265 21.76 -14.95 -16.00
C THR A 265 22.04 -14.58 -14.55
N ILE A 266 21.09 -13.91 -13.88
CA ILE A 266 21.23 -13.48 -12.49
C ILE A 266 20.97 -14.66 -11.54
N GLY A 267 19.97 -15.49 -11.85
CA GLY A 267 19.57 -16.61 -11.00
C GLY A 267 18.99 -16.16 -9.65
N VAL A 268 18.42 -17.12 -8.91
CA VAL A 268 17.81 -16.85 -7.59
C VAL A 268 18.84 -16.29 -6.60
N ASP A 269 20.06 -16.84 -6.61
CA ASP A 269 21.12 -16.41 -5.69
C ASP A 269 21.61 -14.99 -5.99
N GLY A 270 21.72 -14.60 -7.26
CA GLY A 270 22.06 -13.23 -7.64
C GLY A 270 20.99 -12.24 -7.19
N TYR A 271 19.71 -12.56 -7.44
CA TYR A 271 18.60 -11.74 -6.94
C TYR A 271 18.59 -11.65 -5.41
N LYS A 272 18.86 -12.75 -4.71
CA LYS A 272 19.00 -12.78 -3.26
C LYS A 272 20.09 -11.86 -2.76
N GLN A 273 21.27 -11.86 -3.39
CA GLN A 273 22.36 -10.96 -3.03
C GLN A 273 21.97 -9.49 -3.26
N MET A 274 21.42 -9.17 -4.43
CA MET A 274 21.01 -7.80 -4.77
C MET A 274 19.91 -7.28 -3.84
N VAL A 275 18.87 -8.07 -3.58
CA VAL A 275 17.78 -7.71 -2.67
C VAL A 275 18.31 -7.54 -1.25
N ASN A 276 19.09 -8.49 -0.73
CA ASN A 276 19.62 -8.40 0.63
C ASN A 276 20.54 -7.19 0.81
N HIS A 277 21.31 -6.82 -0.22
CA HIS A 277 22.11 -5.61 -0.21
C HIS A 277 21.23 -4.35 -0.05
N LEU A 278 20.14 -4.24 -0.80
CA LEU A 278 19.20 -3.12 -0.68
C LEU A 278 18.49 -3.09 0.68
N LEU A 279 18.10 -4.26 1.21
CA LEU A 279 17.49 -4.36 2.55
C LEU A 279 18.49 -3.95 3.64
N LYS A 280 19.75 -4.36 3.51
CA LYS A 280 20.83 -3.96 4.42
C LYS A 280 21.07 -2.45 4.35
N PHE A 281 21.16 -1.88 3.15
CA PHE A 281 21.26 -0.44 2.98
C PHE A 281 20.08 0.30 3.63
N ALA A 282 18.85 -0.17 3.43
CA ALA A 282 17.68 0.39 4.07
C ALA A 282 17.75 0.30 5.60
N SER A 283 18.26 -0.79 6.15
CA SER A 283 18.50 -0.92 7.58
C SER A 283 19.56 0.07 8.09
N GLU A 284 20.67 0.27 7.38
CA GLU A 284 21.71 1.22 7.78
C GLU A 284 21.22 2.67 7.69
N LEU A 285 20.47 3.00 6.64
CA LEU A 285 19.85 4.32 6.49
C LEU A 285 18.85 4.60 7.62
N ASN A 286 18.05 3.61 8.04
CA ASN A 286 17.16 3.73 9.20
C ASN A 286 17.94 4.00 10.50
N LYS A 287 19.08 3.33 10.72
CA LYS A 287 19.95 3.57 11.88
C LYS A 287 20.58 4.98 11.85
N ALA A 288 21.01 5.43 10.68
CA ALA A 288 21.59 6.76 10.50
C ALA A 288 20.56 7.86 10.84
N PHE A 289 19.31 7.72 10.39
CA PHE A 289 18.22 8.62 10.78
C PHE A 289 17.95 8.61 12.30
N ALA A 290 17.90 7.43 12.92
CA ALA A 290 17.72 7.31 14.36
C ALA A 290 18.85 8.01 15.16
N THR A 291 20.06 8.00 14.62
CA THR A 291 21.24 8.63 15.24
C THR A 291 21.23 10.15 15.08
N SER A 292 20.80 10.68 13.93
CA SER A 292 20.84 12.12 13.65
C SER A 292 19.88 12.95 14.52
N LYS A 293 18.77 12.35 14.95
CA LYS A 293 17.70 12.99 15.75
C LYS A 293 17.10 14.26 15.12
N GLN A 294 17.38 14.52 13.83
CA GLN A 294 16.80 15.64 13.08
C GLN A 294 15.62 15.21 12.22
N PHE A 295 15.59 13.94 11.83
CA PHE A 295 14.50 13.33 11.07
C PHE A 295 13.95 12.11 11.81
N GLN A 296 12.66 11.89 11.62
CA GLN A 296 11.94 10.70 12.04
C GLN A 296 11.55 9.86 10.84
N VAL A 297 11.76 8.55 10.94
CA VAL A 297 11.21 7.57 9.98
C VAL A 297 9.75 7.31 10.33
N LEU A 298 8.87 7.44 9.35
CA LEU A 298 7.42 7.44 9.53
C LEU A 298 6.77 6.06 9.38
N HIS A 299 7.53 4.97 9.46
CA HIS A 299 7.00 3.61 9.41
C HIS A 299 8.06 2.58 9.75
N ARG A 300 7.59 1.34 9.95
CA ARG A 300 8.48 0.18 9.96
C ARG A 300 9.10 0.02 8.58
N VAL A 301 10.43 -0.10 8.54
CA VAL A 301 11.19 -0.34 7.32
C VAL A 301 11.23 -1.84 7.06
N ASP A 302 10.44 -2.31 6.08
CA ASP A 302 10.41 -3.73 5.73
C ASP A 302 11.20 -4.09 4.47
N LEU A 303 11.18 -3.19 3.49
CA LEU A 303 11.82 -3.36 2.19
C LEU A 303 12.85 -2.23 1.96
N ASN A 304 12.82 -1.62 0.78
CA ASN A 304 13.82 -0.70 0.27
C ASN A 304 13.32 0.76 0.17
N ALA A 305 12.21 1.08 0.82
CA ALA A 305 11.63 2.42 0.82
C ALA A 305 11.50 2.97 2.25
N MET A 306 11.62 4.29 2.38
CA MET A 306 11.50 5.03 3.62
C MET A 306 10.83 6.38 3.38
N ALA A 307 9.87 6.69 4.25
CA ALA A 307 9.30 8.01 4.39
C ALA A 307 9.85 8.67 5.66
N VAL A 308 10.43 9.86 5.49
CA VAL A 308 11.05 10.59 6.59
C VAL A 308 10.56 12.03 6.64
N ALA A 309 10.39 12.55 7.84
CA ALA A 309 10.05 13.96 8.07
C ALA A 309 10.97 14.56 9.14
N PRO A 310 11.26 15.87 9.09
CA PRO A 310 11.96 16.56 10.16
C PRO A 310 11.21 16.43 11.50
N PHE A 311 11.94 16.34 12.61
CA PHE A 311 11.36 16.59 13.93
C PHE A 311 10.98 18.08 14.04
N PRO A 312 9.74 18.42 14.45
CA PRO A 312 9.37 19.81 14.63
C PRO A 312 10.15 20.44 15.80
N GLU A 313 10.55 21.70 15.65
CA GLU A 313 10.95 22.56 16.77
C GLU A 313 9.71 23.15 17.46
N ASP A 314 9.84 23.59 18.73
CA ASP A 314 8.69 24.03 19.55
C ASP A 314 7.85 25.16 18.91
N SER A 315 8.47 25.97 18.04
CA SER A 315 7.79 27.06 17.33
C SER A 315 7.23 26.68 15.95
N GLU A 316 7.51 25.47 15.45
CA GLU A 316 7.15 25.02 14.10
C GLU A 316 5.78 24.33 14.08
N THR A 317 4.87 24.81 13.23
CA THR A 317 3.62 24.10 12.93
C THR A 317 3.86 22.98 11.93
N ARG A 318 2.88 22.09 11.74
CA ARG A 318 3.00 21.03 10.73
C ARG A 318 3.08 21.56 9.30
N ARG A 319 2.46 22.71 9.02
CA ARG A 319 2.64 23.43 7.74
C ARG A 319 4.07 23.89 7.53
N ASP A 320 4.75 24.31 8.59
CA ASP A 320 6.15 24.72 8.53
C ASP A 320 7.04 23.51 8.22
N VAL A 321 6.82 22.39 8.91
CA VAL A 321 7.49 21.11 8.62
C VAL A 321 7.28 20.69 7.15
N ASN A 322 6.07 20.82 6.62
CA ASN A 322 5.79 20.53 5.21
C ASN A 322 6.55 21.48 4.26
N GLY A 323 6.72 22.75 4.65
CA GLY A 323 7.56 23.71 3.94
C GLY A 323 9.02 23.28 3.94
N LEU A 324 9.55 22.84 5.08
CA LEU A 324 10.91 22.34 5.22
C LEU A 324 11.16 21.10 4.36
N VAL A 325 10.23 20.14 4.35
CA VAL A 325 10.33 18.95 3.48
C VAL A 325 10.49 19.35 2.00
N ARG A 326 9.75 20.37 1.54
CA ARG A 326 9.87 20.89 0.17
C ARG A 326 11.23 21.55 -0.07
N ALA A 327 11.66 22.42 0.83
CA ALA A 327 12.93 23.12 0.73
C ALA A 327 14.14 22.16 0.76
N VAL A 328 14.13 21.18 1.65
CA VAL A 328 15.16 20.13 1.72
C VAL A 328 15.20 19.35 0.42
N ARG A 329 14.04 18.94 -0.12
CA ARG A 329 13.99 18.21 -1.39
C ARG A 329 14.54 19.02 -2.56
N GLU A 330 14.24 20.31 -2.64
CA GLU A 330 14.80 21.20 -3.66
C GLU A 330 16.32 21.28 -3.59
N LYS A 331 16.90 21.37 -2.38
CA LYS A 331 18.35 21.35 -2.16
C LYS A 331 18.97 20.01 -2.57
N VAL A 332 18.31 18.87 -2.26
CA VAL A 332 18.75 17.54 -2.73
C VAL A 332 18.83 17.50 -4.26
N LEU A 333 17.78 17.95 -4.96
CA LEU A 333 17.73 17.93 -6.43
C LEU A 333 18.81 18.80 -7.09
N GLN A 334 19.29 19.83 -6.41
CA GLN A 334 20.30 20.75 -6.94
C GLN A 334 21.74 20.31 -6.63
N ARG A 335 21.97 19.69 -5.48
CA ARG A 335 23.32 19.55 -4.90
C ARG A 335 23.73 18.11 -4.64
N SER A 336 22.77 17.20 -4.46
CA SER A 336 23.07 15.83 -4.07
C SER A 336 23.22 14.91 -5.27
N LYS A 337 23.97 13.82 -5.06
CA LYS A 337 24.04 12.70 -6.02
C LYS A 337 22.82 11.77 -5.92
N PHE A 338 21.98 11.96 -4.90
CA PHE A 338 20.77 11.18 -4.66
C PHE A 338 19.53 11.86 -5.25
N LEU A 339 18.57 11.05 -5.67
CA LEU A 339 17.24 11.51 -6.02
C LEU A 339 16.28 11.15 -4.89
N VAL A 340 15.70 12.17 -4.24
CA VAL A 340 14.69 11.99 -3.20
C VAL A 340 13.38 12.62 -3.66
N ASN A 341 12.30 11.87 -3.56
CA ASN A 341 10.96 12.35 -3.90
C ASN A 341 10.23 12.87 -2.67
N ILE A 342 9.13 13.58 -2.89
CA ILE A 342 8.18 13.90 -1.83
C ILE A 342 7.00 12.98 -2.02
N ASP A 343 6.57 12.38 -0.93
CA ASP A 343 5.31 11.68 -0.91
C ASP A 343 4.18 12.65 -0.61
N ARG A 344 3.13 12.61 -1.43
CA ARG A 344 1.88 13.37 -1.24
C ARG A 344 0.70 12.49 -0.82
N HIS A 345 0.91 11.19 -0.63
CA HIS A 345 -0.09 10.21 -0.24
C HIS A 345 0.15 9.62 1.16
N LEU A 346 1.38 9.61 1.68
CA LEU A 346 1.63 9.53 3.13
C LEU A 346 0.90 10.65 3.89
N SER A 347 0.70 11.78 3.23
CA SER A 347 -0.12 12.89 3.68
C SER A 347 -1.61 12.60 3.82
N ALA A 348 -2.11 11.42 3.42
CA ALA A 348 -3.45 10.98 3.83
C ALA A 348 -3.55 10.80 5.36
N VAL A 349 -2.42 10.71 6.07
CA VAL A 349 -2.38 10.91 7.52
C VAL A 349 -2.63 12.39 7.82
N LYS A 350 -3.88 12.64 8.17
CA LYS A 350 -4.40 13.95 8.57
C LYS A 350 -4.16 14.19 10.05
N VAL A 351 -3.48 15.29 10.37
CA VAL A 351 -3.09 15.65 11.73
C VAL A 351 -3.47 17.10 12.02
N ARG A 352 -3.67 17.45 13.29
CA ARG A 352 -3.85 18.86 13.65
C ARG A 352 -2.58 19.63 13.31
N ASN A 353 -2.73 20.82 12.73
CA ASN A 353 -1.60 21.67 12.35
C ASN A 353 -0.76 22.10 13.57
N ASP A 354 -1.44 22.42 14.67
CA ASP A 354 -0.86 22.64 16.00
C ASP A 354 -1.66 21.80 17.00
N PRO A 355 -1.01 20.92 17.79
CA PRO A 355 -1.69 20.09 18.79
C PRO A 355 -2.52 20.91 19.79
N ASN A 356 -2.13 22.16 20.06
CA ASN A 356 -2.76 23.07 21.01
C ASN A 356 -3.90 23.92 20.40
N GLN A 357 -4.18 23.76 19.10
CA GLN A 357 -5.21 24.51 18.38
C GLN A 357 -6.46 23.67 18.07
N PRO A 358 -7.60 24.32 17.75
CA PRO A 358 -8.87 23.63 17.53
C PRO A 358 -8.84 22.59 16.41
N GLU A 359 -9.68 21.56 16.55
CA GLU A 359 -9.81 20.39 15.67
C GLU A 359 -10.06 20.70 14.19
N SER A 360 -10.54 21.90 13.86
CA SER A 360 -10.85 22.30 12.50
C SER A 360 -9.62 22.54 11.63
N ASP A 361 -8.43 22.76 12.21
CA ASP A 361 -7.20 23.06 11.48
C ASP A 361 -6.37 21.79 11.21
N ILE A 362 -6.88 20.94 10.31
CA ILE A 362 -6.26 19.66 9.94
C ILE A 362 -5.40 19.83 8.69
N VAL A 363 -4.20 19.27 8.74
CA VAL A 363 -3.25 19.25 7.62
C VAL A 363 -2.64 17.88 7.43
N ASP A 364 -2.20 17.68 6.21
CA ASP A 364 -1.48 16.51 5.73
C ASP A 364 -0.03 16.48 6.25
N ILE A 365 0.54 15.29 6.55
CA ILE A 365 1.97 15.16 6.83
C ILE A 365 2.76 15.03 5.52
N GLY A 366 3.61 16.01 5.22
CA GLY A 366 4.61 15.92 4.16
C GLY A 366 5.81 15.08 4.59
N ALA A 367 6.31 14.22 3.69
CA ALA A 367 7.49 13.40 3.93
C ALA A 367 8.40 13.35 2.70
N LEU A 368 9.71 13.28 2.94
CA LEU A 368 10.67 12.85 1.94
C LEU A 368 10.53 11.34 1.76
N ARG A 369 10.32 10.89 0.52
CA ARG A 369 10.30 9.48 0.15
C ARG A 369 11.59 9.10 -0.55
N ILE A 370 12.30 8.19 0.11
CA ILE A 370 13.56 7.63 -0.34
C ILE A 370 13.27 6.18 -0.76
N VAL A 371 13.60 5.83 -2.00
CA VAL A 371 13.48 4.45 -2.50
C VAL A 371 14.82 4.03 -3.07
N VAL A 372 15.35 2.94 -2.55
CA VAL A 372 16.68 2.44 -2.88
C VAL A 372 16.52 1.29 -3.86
N THR A 373 16.63 1.58 -5.15
CA THR A 373 16.49 0.56 -6.22
C THR A 373 17.79 0.25 -6.93
N ASN A 374 18.85 1.03 -6.69
CA ASN A 374 20.13 0.83 -7.35
C ASN A 374 20.99 -0.16 -6.52
N PRO A 375 21.29 -1.37 -7.01
CA PRO A 375 22.09 -2.34 -6.26
C PRO A 375 23.57 -1.94 -6.14
N LEU A 376 23.99 -0.85 -6.80
CA LEU A 376 25.36 -0.32 -6.76
C LEU A 376 25.60 0.71 -5.65
N VAL A 377 24.60 1.01 -4.81
CA VAL A 377 24.81 1.90 -3.66
C VAL A 377 25.80 1.30 -2.68
N GLU A 378 26.70 2.11 -2.13
CA GLU A 378 27.62 1.68 -1.07
C GLU A 378 26.95 1.86 0.29
N LEU A 379 27.26 1.03 1.30
CA LEU A 379 26.63 1.18 2.62
C LEU A 379 26.95 2.54 3.27
N ASP A 380 28.12 3.11 3.00
CA ASP A 380 28.53 4.43 3.48
C ASP A 380 27.67 5.57 2.88
N ASP A 381 27.05 5.33 1.72
CA ASP A 381 26.14 6.30 1.11
C ASP A 381 24.90 6.53 1.96
N ALA A 382 24.52 5.58 2.83
CA ALA A 382 23.42 5.75 3.77
C ALA A 382 23.69 6.89 4.76
N GLN A 383 24.88 6.91 5.37
CA GLN A 383 25.25 7.98 6.30
C GLN A 383 25.43 9.31 5.56
N ARG A 384 26.09 9.30 4.41
CA ARG A 384 26.29 10.50 3.57
C ARG A 384 24.96 11.16 3.20
N LEU A 385 23.96 10.36 2.83
CA LEU A 385 22.62 10.88 2.53
C LEU A 385 21.99 11.56 3.74
N VAL A 386 22.08 10.96 4.94
CA VAL A 386 21.53 11.56 6.15
C VAL A 386 22.25 12.86 6.51
N ASP A 387 23.57 12.91 6.39
CA ASP A 387 24.37 14.10 6.66
C ASP A 387 24.03 15.26 5.71
N ASP A 388 23.87 14.96 4.41
CA ASP A 388 23.37 15.91 3.40
C ASP A 388 21.99 16.45 3.79
N LEU A 389 21.05 15.56 4.13
CA LEU A 389 19.68 15.94 4.51
C LEU A 389 19.65 16.82 5.77
N CYS A 390 20.47 16.50 6.77
CA CYS A 390 20.59 17.31 7.99
C CYS A 390 21.18 18.69 7.68
N THR A 391 22.21 18.76 6.84
CA THR A 391 22.78 20.03 6.39
C THR A 391 21.74 20.88 5.68
N TYR A 392 20.99 20.30 4.76
CA TYR A 392 19.94 21.02 4.02
C TYR A 392 18.77 21.44 4.91
N LEU A 393 18.44 20.67 5.94
CA LEU A 393 17.42 21.04 6.92
C LEU A 393 17.84 22.28 7.72
N VAL A 394 19.07 22.33 8.20
CA VAL A 394 19.61 23.50 8.92
C VAL A 394 19.58 24.74 8.04
N GLU A 395 19.99 24.63 6.77
CA GLU A 395 19.90 25.73 5.81
C GLU A 395 18.45 26.18 5.59
N ALA A 396 17.53 25.23 5.39
CA ALA A 396 16.12 25.52 5.15
C ALA A 396 15.46 26.24 6.34
N ARG A 397 15.80 25.85 7.58
CA ARG A 397 15.36 26.54 8.80
C ARG A 397 15.93 27.94 8.91
N ALA A 398 17.21 28.12 8.60
CA ALA A 398 17.85 29.44 8.62
C ALA A 398 17.24 30.40 7.57
N GLU A 399 16.84 29.89 6.41
CA GLU A 399 16.14 30.66 5.37
C GLU A 399 14.71 31.04 5.83
N ALA A 400 13.98 30.10 6.42
CA ALA A 400 12.62 30.34 6.94
C ALA A 400 12.61 31.37 8.08
N GLY A 401 13.55 31.27 9.04
CA GLY A 401 13.65 32.19 10.19
C GLY A 401 14.05 33.63 9.81
N LYS A 402 14.64 33.84 8.62
CA LYS A 402 14.98 35.18 8.10
C LYS A 402 13.82 35.86 7.39
N GLY A 403 12.64 35.24 7.29
CA GLY A 403 11.52 35.76 6.51
C GLY A 403 11.82 35.89 5.00
N LEU A 404 12.89 35.24 4.52
CA LEU A 404 13.22 35.18 3.11
C LEU A 404 12.15 34.32 2.44
N ALA A 405 11.45 34.96 1.50
CA ALA A 405 10.17 34.54 0.95
C ALA A 405 10.05 33.03 0.69
N ARG A 406 8.88 32.48 1.04
CA ARG A 406 8.35 31.23 0.49
C ARG A 406 8.72 31.18 -1.00
N PRO A 407 9.32 30.09 -1.51
CA PRO A 407 9.57 29.95 -2.93
C PRO A 407 8.26 30.26 -3.65
N THR A 408 8.24 31.35 -4.42
CA THR A 408 7.11 31.63 -5.30
C THR A 408 6.99 30.42 -6.19
N SER A 409 5.83 29.78 -6.13
CA SER A 409 5.43 28.71 -7.03
C SER A 409 5.44 29.25 -8.45
N THR A 410 6.61 29.31 -9.07
CA THR A 410 6.78 29.31 -10.51
C THR A 410 6.94 27.87 -10.97
N LEU A 411 5.98 27.03 -10.54
CA LEU A 411 5.49 26.02 -11.46
C LEU A 411 4.89 26.81 -12.61
N ARG A 412 5.61 26.87 -13.74
CA ARG A 412 4.97 27.15 -15.01
C ARG A 412 3.74 26.24 -15.06
N SER A 413 2.57 26.85 -15.01
CA SER A 413 1.33 26.22 -15.45
C SER A 413 1.63 25.59 -16.80
N PHE A 414 1.73 24.27 -16.86
CA PHE A 414 1.29 23.59 -18.06
C PHE A 414 -0.21 23.87 -18.09
N SER A 415 -0.57 24.87 -18.90
CA SER A 415 -1.95 25.16 -19.26
C SER A 415 -2.54 23.87 -19.79
N GLU A 416 -3.46 23.31 -19.03
CA GLU A 416 -4.55 22.53 -19.57
C GLU A 416 -5.32 23.45 -20.51
N GLU A 417 -5.19 23.21 -21.80
CA GLU A 417 -6.20 23.54 -22.81
C GLU A 417 -6.23 22.37 -23.81
N PRO A 418 -7.41 22.13 -24.44
CA PRO A 418 -8.15 20.87 -24.40
C PRO A 418 -7.60 19.69 -25.20
#